data_AF-A0A0M0F5W8-F1
#
_entry.id   AF-A0A0M0F5W8-F1
#
_cell.length_a   1.000
_cell.length_b   1.000
_cell.length_c   1.000
_cell.angle_alpha   90.00
_cell.angle_beta   90.00
_cell.angle_gamma   90.00
#
_symmetry.space_group_name_H-M   'P 1'
#
loop_
_entity.id
_entity.type
_entity.pdbx_description
1 polymer ?
#
loop_
_entity_poly.entity_id
_entity_poly.type
_entity_poly.pdbx_seq_one_letter_code
_entity_poly.pdbx_strand_id
1 'polypeptide(L)'
;MTHPGTCAAHDWTATTTHADEAPTFACTSCGTSTTGCRDCARPLDGTVLPICVRCLEGARGLLDDIATYLAEMTDVAKVAVGLRAVRYDLTGTPSAANAARLPHGLDAAYREDVPVSGPGSIRTRGGALDLLEAWVDDWAERCGDDEGAWDTLAYLRSKTLWAALNHPAWHDYLSELRTTRAVVRRLAGLAPEREPAPCVHCGGTIVRDWTTWEGLSDVARCTGCGTTWGSRVHLALTERWHVRALPAERPDALVTAEQARAIWPNLKRNTLNQWISRRLLEPVDRDERGRPRFILADVAARVGASVA
;
A
#
# COMPACT_ATOMS: atom_id res chain seq x y z
N MET A 1 11.96 43.50 21.37
CA MET A 1 13.05 42.52 21.52
C MET A 1 12.50 41.36 22.34
N THR A 2 12.01 40.33 21.66
CA THR A 2 11.45 39.11 22.26
C THR A 2 12.59 38.23 22.78
N HIS A 3 12.45 37.72 24.00
CA HIS A 3 13.47 36.88 24.63
C HIS A 3 13.70 35.58 23.82
N PRO A 4 14.93 35.28 23.41
CA PRO A 4 15.29 33.97 22.89
C PRO A 4 15.40 33.01 24.08
N GLY A 5 14.42 32.14 24.30
CA GLY A 5 14.63 31.10 25.32
C GLY A 5 13.46 30.26 25.81
N THR A 6 12.20 30.59 25.55
CA THR A 6 11.09 29.81 26.15
C THR A 6 9.89 29.68 25.22
N CYS A 7 10.03 28.92 24.13
CA CYS A 7 8.85 28.28 23.54
C CYS A 7 8.60 26.98 24.31
N ALA A 8 7.45 26.86 24.97
CA ALA A 8 7.04 25.61 25.63
C ALA A 8 6.72 24.51 24.60
N ALA A 9 6.31 24.91 23.40
CA ALA A 9 6.15 24.07 22.23
C ALA A 9 6.60 24.86 21.00
N HIS A 10 7.46 24.26 20.19
CA HIS A 10 7.92 24.86 18.95
C HIS A 10 6.91 24.57 17.82
N ASP A 11 6.43 25.63 17.18
CA ASP A 11 5.71 25.54 15.91
C ASP A 11 6.72 25.69 14.76
N TRP A 12 6.90 24.63 13.97
CA TRP A 12 8.00 24.49 13.01
C TRP A 12 7.54 24.74 11.59
N THR A 13 8.21 25.66 10.90
CA THR A 13 8.03 25.90 9.46
C THR A 13 9.30 25.58 8.68
N ALA A 14 9.16 24.89 7.56
CA ALA A 14 10.29 24.56 6.69
C ALA A 14 10.89 25.85 6.09
N THR A 15 12.20 26.05 6.27
CA THR A 15 12.92 27.26 5.84
C THR A 15 13.77 27.05 4.61
N THR A 16 14.24 25.82 4.37
CA THR A 16 15.04 25.52 3.17
C THR A 16 14.59 24.18 2.58
N THR A 17 14.22 24.21 1.31
CA THR A 17 13.95 23.02 0.47
C THR A 17 14.91 23.04 -0.71
N HIS A 18 16.21 22.84 -0.47
CA HIS A 18 17.09 22.46 -1.57
C HIS A 18 16.93 20.94 -1.79
N ALA A 19 16.86 20.51 -3.05
CA ALA A 19 16.47 19.15 -3.41
C ALA A 19 17.40 18.06 -2.87
N ASP A 20 18.64 18.42 -2.52
CA ASP A 20 19.72 17.50 -2.18
C ASP A 20 20.10 17.51 -0.68
N GLU A 21 19.43 18.33 0.15
CA GLU A 21 19.72 18.44 1.60
C GLU A 21 18.48 18.18 2.46
N ALA A 22 18.70 17.65 3.68
CA ALA A 22 17.62 17.45 4.64
C ALA A 22 16.95 18.81 4.94
N PRO A 23 15.61 18.90 4.92
CA PRO A 23 14.92 20.17 5.09
C PRO A 23 15.25 20.75 6.47
N THR A 24 15.58 22.05 6.50
CA THR A 24 15.75 22.78 7.75
C THR A 24 14.42 23.39 8.16
N PHE A 25 14.18 23.45 9.46
CA PHE A 25 12.99 24.02 10.07
C PHE A 25 13.40 25.17 10.98
N ALA A 26 12.65 26.25 10.97
CA ALA A 26 12.74 27.31 11.97
C ALA A 26 11.43 27.41 12.75
N CYS A 27 11.55 27.66 14.04
CA CYS A 27 10.40 27.91 14.88
C CYS A 27 9.86 29.30 14.60
N THR A 28 8.56 29.39 14.27
CA THR A 28 7.87 30.64 13.95
C THR A 28 7.87 31.66 15.10
N SER A 29 8.00 31.16 16.34
CA SER A 29 7.85 31.97 17.55
C SER A 29 9.17 32.44 18.17
N CYS A 30 10.24 31.65 18.08
CA CYS A 30 11.53 31.99 18.71
C CYS A 30 12.75 31.99 17.77
N GLY A 31 12.58 31.62 16.50
CA GLY A 31 13.66 31.60 15.52
C GLY A 31 14.71 30.50 15.72
N THR A 32 14.54 29.61 16.71
CA THR A 32 15.36 28.39 16.84
C THR A 32 15.25 27.57 15.57
N SER A 33 16.35 27.00 15.09
CA SER A 33 16.37 26.12 13.92
C SER A 33 16.66 24.67 14.29
N THR A 34 16.06 23.73 13.57
CA THR A 34 16.38 22.29 13.64
C THR A 34 16.48 21.71 12.24
N THR A 35 17.22 20.61 12.11
CA THR A 35 17.20 19.79 10.90
C THR A 35 15.98 18.86 10.87
N GLY A 36 15.61 18.43 9.68
CA GLY A 36 14.60 17.42 9.44
C GLY A 36 15.16 16.01 9.53
N CYS A 37 14.32 15.07 9.97
CA CYS A 37 14.60 13.64 9.90
C CYS A 37 14.88 13.24 8.46
N ARG A 38 16.01 12.58 8.22
CA ARG A 38 16.40 12.11 6.89
C ARG A 38 15.34 11.23 6.22
N ASP A 39 14.59 10.46 7.02
CA ASP A 39 13.67 9.45 6.49
C ASP A 39 12.22 9.96 6.32
N CYS A 40 11.80 10.98 7.06
CA CYS A 40 10.41 11.48 6.98
C CYS A 40 10.25 13.00 6.92
N ALA A 41 11.36 13.74 6.81
CA ALA A 41 11.39 15.19 6.73
C ALA A 41 10.69 15.92 7.88
N ARG A 42 10.48 15.29 9.04
CA ARG A 42 9.90 15.94 10.22
C ARG A 42 10.97 16.63 11.07
N PRO A 43 10.67 17.75 11.74
CA PRO A 43 11.63 18.44 12.60
C PRO A 43 12.13 17.53 13.73
N LEU A 44 13.44 17.60 13.98
CA LEU A 44 14.16 16.83 15.01
C LEU A 44 14.37 17.68 16.27
N ASP A 45 13.29 17.96 17.00
CA ASP A 45 13.39 18.73 18.23
C ASP A 45 14.10 17.94 19.34
N GLY A 46 15.13 18.54 19.96
CA GLY A 46 15.83 17.98 21.11
C GLY A 46 16.71 16.74 20.85
N THR A 47 17.05 16.43 19.59
CA THR A 47 17.91 15.28 19.26
C THR A 47 19.02 15.66 18.28
N VAL A 48 20.21 15.12 18.52
CA VAL A 48 21.37 15.23 17.61
C VAL A 48 21.36 14.15 16.51
N LEU A 49 20.42 13.21 16.59
CA LEU A 49 20.34 12.10 15.64
C LEU A 49 19.70 12.57 14.32
N PRO A 50 20.24 12.19 13.15
CA PRO A 50 19.66 12.49 11.83
C PRO A 50 18.36 11.74 11.53
N ILE A 51 17.92 10.86 12.43
CA ILE A 51 16.70 10.06 12.32
C ILE A 51 15.82 10.28 13.55
N CYS A 52 14.51 10.42 13.36
CA CYS A 52 13.57 10.58 14.47
C CYS A 52 13.22 9.23 15.11
N VAL A 53 12.83 9.26 16.39
CA VAL A 53 12.44 8.08 17.17
C VAL A 53 11.38 7.25 16.42
N ARG A 54 10.38 7.91 15.83
CA ARG A 54 9.31 7.25 15.08
C ARG A 54 9.83 6.45 13.87
N CYS A 55 10.80 6.98 13.12
CA CYS A 55 11.37 6.27 11.98
C CYS A 55 12.23 5.08 12.43
N LEU A 56 12.98 5.26 13.52
CA LEU A 56 13.77 4.18 14.13
C LEU A 56 12.88 3.05 14.65
N GLU A 57 11.81 3.39 15.37
CA GLU A 57 10.79 2.43 15.84
C GLU A 57 10.06 1.78 14.67
N GLY A 58 9.77 2.53 13.61
CA GLY A 58 9.19 1.98 12.39
C GLY A 58 10.08 0.92 11.74
N ALA A 59 11.39 1.16 11.65
CA ALA A 59 12.36 0.20 11.13
C ALA A 59 12.44 -1.07 12.00
N ARG A 60 12.47 -0.90 13.33
CA ARG A 60 12.42 -2.01 14.29
C ARG A 60 11.12 -2.80 14.22
N GLY A 61 9.99 -2.11 14.04
CA GLY A 61 8.68 -2.72 13.87
C GLY A 61 8.58 -3.56 12.60
N LEU A 62 9.29 -3.21 11.53
CA LEU A 62 9.36 -4.06 10.33
C LEU A 62 10.02 -5.42 10.64
N LEU A 63 11.07 -5.45 11.47
CA LEU A 63 11.71 -6.69 11.92
C LEU A 63 10.78 -7.51 12.83
N ASP A 64 10.06 -6.84 13.75
CA ASP A 64 9.09 -7.51 14.63
C ASP A 64 7.93 -8.12 13.83
N ASP A 65 7.44 -7.41 12.82
CA ASP A 65 6.42 -7.90 11.91
C ASP A 65 6.92 -9.12 11.11
N ILE A 66 8.16 -9.06 10.60
CA ILE A 66 8.77 -10.20 9.91
C ILE A 66 8.88 -11.40 10.85
N ALA A 67 9.38 -11.21 12.07
CA ALA A 67 9.49 -12.28 13.07
C ALA A 67 8.12 -12.93 13.33
N THR A 68 7.09 -12.10 13.52
CA THR A 68 5.71 -12.54 13.72
C THR A 68 5.22 -13.35 12.51
N TYR A 69 5.37 -12.84 11.29
CA TYR A 69 4.90 -13.54 10.10
C TYR A 69 5.67 -14.84 9.82
N LEU A 70 6.98 -14.89 10.11
CA LEU A 70 7.77 -16.11 10.00
C LEU A 70 7.34 -17.18 11.02
N ALA A 71 6.81 -16.80 12.17
CA ALA A 71 6.24 -17.74 13.14
C ALA A 71 4.90 -18.31 12.66
N GLU A 72 4.10 -17.51 11.95
CA GLU A 72 2.82 -17.92 11.37
C GLU A 72 2.94 -18.66 10.04
N MET A 73 4.13 -18.64 9.42
CA MET A 73 4.41 -19.44 8.23
C MET A 73 4.34 -20.92 8.59
N THR A 74 3.17 -21.52 8.37
CA THR A 74 3.01 -22.97 8.43
C THR A 74 3.82 -23.63 7.31
N ASP A 75 4.44 -24.78 7.59
CA ASP A 75 5.14 -25.59 6.58
C ASP A 75 4.23 -25.97 5.39
N VAL A 76 2.91 -25.81 5.53
CA VAL A 76 1.88 -25.94 4.49
C VAL A 76 2.04 -24.91 3.36
N ALA A 77 2.82 -23.84 3.56
CA ALA A 77 3.28 -22.98 2.45
C ALA A 77 4.07 -23.77 1.39
N LYS A 78 4.68 -24.91 1.74
CA LYS A 78 5.26 -25.88 0.77
C LYS A 78 4.21 -26.47 -0.18
N VAL A 79 2.94 -26.54 0.22
CA VAL A 79 1.84 -27.16 -0.55
C VAL A 79 0.96 -26.11 -1.24
N ALA A 80 0.68 -24.98 -0.57
CA ALA A 80 -0.30 -24.00 -1.06
C ALA A 80 0.28 -23.00 -2.08
N VAL A 81 1.57 -22.65 -2.00
CA VAL A 81 2.15 -21.60 -2.86
C VAL A 81 2.38 -22.07 -4.30
N GLY A 82 2.40 -23.39 -4.52
CA GLY A 82 2.42 -24.00 -5.86
C GLY A 82 1.04 -24.05 -6.55
N LEU A 83 -0.05 -23.87 -5.81
CA LEU A 83 -1.42 -23.94 -6.34
C LEU A 83 -2.07 -22.56 -6.34
N ARG A 84 -1.52 -21.61 -7.11
CA ARG A 84 -2.41 -20.59 -7.68
C ARG A 84 -3.38 -21.34 -8.58
N ALA A 85 -4.68 -21.22 -8.32
CA ALA A 85 -5.70 -21.64 -9.27
C ALA A 85 -5.28 -21.15 -10.66
N VAL A 86 -5.00 -22.10 -11.54
CA VAL A 86 -4.66 -21.83 -12.93
C VAL A 86 -5.76 -20.92 -13.45
N ARG A 87 -5.44 -19.65 -13.72
CA ARG A 87 -6.27 -18.86 -14.63
C ARG A 87 -6.16 -19.61 -15.95
N TYR A 88 -7.20 -20.36 -16.29
CA TYR A 88 -7.38 -20.88 -17.63
C TYR A 88 -7.40 -19.66 -18.55
N ASP A 89 -6.25 -19.31 -19.10
CA ASP A 89 -6.19 -18.45 -20.27
C ASP A 89 -6.64 -19.30 -21.45
N LEU A 90 -7.95 -19.23 -21.75
CA LEU A 90 -8.56 -19.91 -22.90
C LEU A 90 -8.11 -19.31 -24.24
N THR A 91 -7.23 -18.31 -24.25
CA THR A 91 -6.88 -17.54 -25.45
C THR A 91 -5.38 -17.46 -25.76
N GLY A 92 -4.51 -18.11 -24.97
CA GLY A 92 -3.07 -17.93 -25.14
C GLY A 92 -2.20 -19.09 -24.66
N THR A 93 -2.27 -20.25 -25.30
CA THR A 93 -1.23 -21.28 -25.21
C THR A 93 -0.23 -21.12 -26.35
N PRO A 94 0.95 -20.50 -26.17
CA PRO A 94 2.09 -20.87 -26.97
C PRO A 94 2.64 -22.19 -26.41
N SER A 95 2.27 -23.29 -27.06
CA SER A 95 2.94 -24.58 -26.92
C SER A 95 4.36 -24.48 -27.49
N ALA A 96 5.27 -23.84 -26.76
CA ALA A 96 6.69 -24.06 -26.97
C ALA A 96 7.16 -24.94 -25.82
N ALA A 97 7.30 -26.23 -26.11
CA ALA A 97 7.90 -27.23 -25.26
C ALA A 97 9.36 -26.84 -24.98
N ASN A 98 9.57 -25.95 -24.01
CA ASN A 98 10.88 -25.75 -23.44
C ASN A 98 11.14 -26.93 -22.51
N ALA A 99 11.98 -27.88 -22.94
CA ALA A 99 12.32 -29.07 -22.17
C ALA A 99 12.98 -28.75 -20.81
N ALA A 100 13.43 -27.51 -20.61
CA ALA A 100 13.95 -27.00 -19.34
C ALA A 100 12.89 -26.34 -18.44
N ARG A 101 11.62 -26.33 -18.84
CA ARG A 101 10.51 -25.82 -18.03
C ARG A 101 9.54 -26.92 -17.65
N LEU A 102 9.30 -27.07 -16.36
CA LEU A 102 8.30 -27.94 -15.79
C LEU A 102 6.90 -27.50 -16.25
N PRO A 103 5.98 -28.47 -16.48
CA PRO A 103 4.59 -28.18 -16.82
C PRO A 103 3.95 -27.20 -15.83
N HIS A 104 3.04 -26.37 -16.32
CA HIS A 104 2.26 -25.41 -15.51
C HIS A 104 3.08 -24.34 -14.75
N GLY A 105 4.33 -24.10 -15.14
CA GLY A 105 5.17 -23.09 -14.49
C GLY A 105 5.65 -23.50 -13.10
N LEU A 106 5.66 -24.80 -12.81
CA LEU A 106 6.15 -25.38 -11.55
C LEU A 106 7.66 -25.17 -11.34
N ASP A 107 8.39 -24.67 -12.33
CA ASP A 107 9.79 -24.23 -12.20
C ASP A 107 9.99 -23.24 -11.06
N ALA A 108 9.00 -22.37 -10.83
CA ALA A 108 9.05 -21.37 -9.77
C ALA A 108 8.79 -21.95 -8.37
N ALA A 109 8.27 -23.18 -8.29
CA ALA A 109 8.07 -23.95 -7.06
C ALA A 109 9.22 -24.94 -6.79
N TYR A 110 9.96 -25.34 -7.84
CA TYR A 110 11.01 -26.36 -7.76
C TYR A 110 12.43 -25.83 -7.84
N ARG A 111 12.66 -24.59 -8.30
CA ARG A 111 13.90 -23.91 -7.93
C ARG A 111 13.84 -23.73 -6.42
N GLU A 112 14.63 -24.54 -5.73
CA GLU A 112 15.12 -24.32 -4.36
C GLU A 112 15.50 -22.84 -4.20
N ASP A 113 15.66 -22.37 -2.96
CA ASP A 113 16.11 -21.01 -2.64
C ASP A 113 17.51 -20.74 -3.24
N VAL A 114 17.63 -20.68 -4.57
CA VAL A 114 18.85 -20.48 -5.34
C VAL A 114 19.33 -19.09 -4.93
N PRO A 115 20.64 -18.88 -4.71
CA PRO A 115 21.19 -17.65 -4.12
C PRO A 115 21.06 -16.38 -4.99
N VAL A 116 20.13 -16.34 -5.95
CA VAL A 116 20.01 -15.30 -6.95
C VAL A 116 18.69 -14.54 -6.77
N SER A 117 18.86 -13.37 -6.15
CA SER A 117 18.14 -12.10 -6.35
C SER A 117 16.89 -11.81 -5.50
N GLY A 118 17.16 -11.29 -4.30
CA GLY A 118 16.30 -10.34 -3.57
C GLY A 118 14.99 -10.90 -3.02
N PRO A 119 14.16 -10.06 -2.38
CA PRO A 119 12.99 -10.51 -1.62
C PRO A 119 11.94 -11.30 -2.41
N GLY A 120 11.95 -11.19 -3.74
CA GLY A 120 11.05 -11.94 -4.63
C GLY A 120 11.35 -13.44 -4.72
N SER A 121 12.54 -13.89 -4.31
CA SER A 121 12.92 -15.31 -4.31
C SER A 121 12.39 -16.06 -3.08
N ILE A 122 12.07 -15.38 -1.97
CA ILE A 122 11.66 -16.00 -0.70
C ILE A 122 10.48 -16.95 -0.89
N ARG A 123 10.67 -18.24 -0.57
CA ARG A 123 9.59 -19.26 -0.52
C ARG A 123 9.42 -19.87 0.85
N THR A 124 10.50 -19.90 1.63
CA THR A 124 10.57 -20.58 2.92
C THR A 124 10.94 -19.61 4.04
N ARG A 125 10.81 -20.06 5.29
CA ARG A 125 11.35 -19.33 6.44
C ARG A 125 12.87 -19.18 6.35
N GLY A 126 13.56 -20.25 5.90
CA GLY A 126 15.02 -20.25 5.68
C GLY A 126 15.42 -19.18 4.68
N GLY A 127 14.86 -19.20 3.46
CA GLY A 127 15.22 -18.22 2.44
C GLY A 127 14.91 -16.75 2.81
N ALA A 128 13.96 -16.50 3.71
CA ALA A 128 13.76 -15.15 4.27
C ALA A 128 14.87 -14.74 5.24
N LEU A 129 15.37 -15.68 6.05
CA LEU A 129 16.46 -15.45 7.00
C LEU A 129 17.80 -15.36 6.26
N ASP A 130 18.07 -16.23 5.28
CA ASP A 130 19.30 -16.20 4.47
C ASP A 130 19.49 -14.83 3.78
N LEU A 131 18.39 -14.24 3.28
CA LEU A 131 18.42 -12.90 2.68
C LEU A 131 18.73 -11.80 3.70
N LEU A 132 18.25 -11.93 4.94
CA LEU A 132 18.53 -10.97 6.01
C LEU A 132 19.91 -11.20 6.65
N GLU A 133 20.45 -12.42 6.57
CA GLU A 133 21.78 -12.79 7.05
C GLU A 133 22.87 -12.07 6.26
N ALA A 134 22.68 -11.85 4.96
CA ALA A 134 23.58 -11.01 4.16
C ALA A 134 23.74 -9.57 4.73
N TRP A 135 22.69 -9.02 5.35
CA TRP A 135 22.77 -7.73 6.04
C TRP A 135 23.44 -7.84 7.41
N VAL A 136 23.30 -8.97 8.09
CA VAL A 136 24.04 -9.24 9.34
C VAL A 136 25.52 -9.29 9.06
N ASP A 137 25.94 -10.01 8.02
CA ASP A 137 27.36 -10.16 7.64
C ASP A 137 27.99 -8.80 7.30
N ASP A 138 27.35 -8.01 6.44
CA ASP A 138 27.83 -6.67 6.05
C ASP A 138 27.91 -5.71 7.26
N TRP A 139 26.94 -5.78 8.18
CA TRP A 139 26.96 -4.94 9.38
C TRP A 139 27.99 -5.40 10.41
N ALA A 140 28.15 -6.71 10.59
CA ALA A 140 29.12 -7.30 11.51
C ALA A 140 30.55 -6.97 11.07
N GLU A 141 30.86 -7.14 9.78
CA GLU A 141 32.16 -6.78 9.20
C GLU A 141 32.48 -5.30 9.46
N ARG A 142 31.52 -4.40 9.22
CA ARG A 142 31.70 -2.96 9.42
C ARG A 142 31.75 -2.53 10.88
N CYS A 143 31.04 -3.23 11.77
CA CYS A 143 31.11 -3.00 13.20
C CYS A 143 32.42 -3.55 13.81
N GLY A 144 33.08 -4.48 13.12
CA GLY A 144 34.18 -5.27 13.67
C GLY A 144 33.71 -6.23 14.77
N ASP A 145 32.46 -6.71 14.67
CA ASP A 145 31.96 -7.74 15.58
C ASP A 145 32.52 -9.10 15.14
N ASP A 146 32.94 -9.95 16.08
CA ASP A 146 33.45 -11.30 15.79
C ASP A 146 32.36 -12.18 15.17
N GLU A 147 32.63 -12.87 14.06
CA GLU A 147 31.68 -13.82 13.44
C GLU A 147 31.10 -14.79 14.47
N GLY A 148 29.77 -14.82 14.58
CA GLY A 148 29.07 -15.64 15.57
C GLY A 148 27.72 -16.16 15.08
N ALA A 149 27.24 -17.24 15.69
CA ALA A 149 25.90 -17.75 15.47
C ALA A 149 24.87 -16.84 16.16
N TRP A 150 24.57 -15.70 15.53
CA TRP A 150 23.57 -14.76 16.02
C TRP A 150 22.17 -15.15 15.56
N ASP A 151 21.16 -14.75 16.35
CA ASP A 151 19.81 -14.64 15.80
C ASP A 151 19.77 -13.45 14.84
N THR A 152 19.54 -13.73 13.55
CA THR A 152 19.56 -12.75 12.46
C THR A 152 18.70 -11.52 12.76
N LEU A 153 17.46 -11.74 13.23
CA LEU A 153 16.51 -10.65 13.46
C LEU A 153 16.87 -9.86 14.72
N ALA A 154 17.31 -10.55 15.78
CA ALA A 154 17.75 -9.90 17.02
C ALA A 154 19.00 -9.03 16.80
N TYR A 155 19.96 -9.52 16.00
CA TYR A 155 21.16 -8.77 15.66
C TYR A 155 20.81 -7.49 14.89
N LEU A 156 20.06 -7.61 13.78
CA LEU A 156 19.62 -6.44 12.98
C LEU A 156 18.83 -5.44 13.81
N ARG A 157 17.97 -5.91 14.72
CA ARG A 157 17.19 -5.05 15.64
C ARG A 157 18.10 -4.26 16.59
N SER A 158 19.13 -4.91 17.13
CA SER A 158 20.07 -4.28 18.05
C SER A 158 20.93 -3.22 17.35
N LYS A 159 21.34 -3.48 16.10
CA LYS A 159 22.20 -2.60 15.29
C LYS A 159 21.44 -1.58 14.44
N THR A 160 20.11 -1.57 14.47
CA THR A 160 19.28 -0.63 13.65
C THR A 160 19.69 0.84 13.83
N LEU A 161 19.98 1.28 15.06
CA LEU A 161 20.42 2.66 15.31
C LEU A 161 21.80 2.92 14.70
N TRP A 162 22.75 2.01 14.88
CA TRP A 162 24.06 2.12 14.25
C TRP A 162 23.94 2.19 12.73
N ALA A 163 23.12 1.34 12.13
CA ALA A 163 22.94 1.29 10.68
C ALA A 163 22.31 2.58 10.14
N ALA A 164 21.31 3.12 10.85
CA ALA A 164 20.72 4.40 10.50
C ALA A 164 21.75 5.54 10.52
N LEU A 165 22.72 5.51 11.42
CA LEU A 165 23.73 6.57 11.54
C LEU A 165 24.91 6.40 10.58
N ASN A 166 25.34 5.16 10.34
CA ASN A 166 26.65 4.88 9.74
C ASN A 166 26.57 4.11 8.42
N HIS A 167 25.45 3.43 8.13
CA HIS A 167 25.38 2.54 6.96
C HIS A 167 25.04 3.31 5.69
N PRO A 168 25.89 3.28 4.64
CA PRO A 168 25.61 4.01 3.40
C PRO A 168 24.38 3.47 2.66
N ALA A 169 24.11 2.16 2.76
CA ALA A 169 22.97 1.50 2.12
C ALA A 169 21.73 1.39 3.04
N TRP A 170 21.58 2.27 4.03
CA TRP A 170 20.45 2.24 4.98
C TRP A 170 19.08 2.23 4.28
N HIS A 171 18.91 2.99 3.20
CA HIS A 171 17.63 3.06 2.48
C HIS A 171 17.36 1.80 1.64
N ASP A 172 18.41 1.19 1.08
CA ASP A 172 18.30 -0.07 0.36
C ASP A 172 17.89 -1.18 1.31
N TYR A 173 18.52 -1.25 2.49
CA TYR A 173 18.11 -2.14 3.59
C TYR A 173 16.63 -1.95 3.95
N LEU A 174 16.16 -0.71 4.17
CA LEU A 174 14.75 -0.47 4.50
C LEU A 174 13.80 -0.86 3.35
N SER A 175 14.19 -0.63 2.10
CA SER A 175 13.43 -1.02 0.91
C SER A 175 13.29 -2.55 0.84
N GLU A 176 14.40 -3.24 1.06
CA GLU A 176 14.47 -4.69 1.07
C GLU A 176 13.64 -5.27 2.21
N LEU A 177 13.78 -4.73 3.43
CA LEU A 177 13.02 -5.14 4.60
C LEU A 177 11.51 -4.99 4.42
N ARG A 178 11.04 -3.88 3.82
CA ARG A 178 9.62 -3.70 3.49
C ARG A 178 9.12 -4.73 2.48
N THR A 179 9.95 -5.06 1.50
CA THR A 179 9.60 -6.04 0.46
C THR A 179 9.59 -7.46 1.04
N THR A 180 10.59 -7.82 1.84
CA THR A 180 10.66 -9.08 2.60
C THR A 180 9.43 -9.22 3.49
N ARG A 181 9.10 -8.20 4.28
CA ARG A 181 7.87 -8.18 5.09
C ARG A 181 6.63 -8.45 4.25
N ALA A 182 6.48 -7.80 3.10
CA ALA A 182 5.31 -7.98 2.24
C ALA A 182 5.22 -9.41 1.67
N VAL A 183 6.35 -10.02 1.31
CA VAL A 183 6.41 -11.39 0.81
C VAL A 183 6.12 -12.40 1.91
N VAL A 184 6.79 -12.28 3.06
CA VAL A 184 6.59 -13.17 4.22
C VAL A 184 5.14 -13.07 4.71
N ARG A 185 4.57 -11.85 4.82
CA ARG A 185 3.16 -11.66 5.17
C ARG A 185 2.22 -12.40 4.22
N ARG A 186 2.53 -12.40 2.92
CA ARG A 186 1.76 -13.13 1.91
C ARG A 186 1.89 -14.64 2.09
N LEU A 187 3.10 -15.14 2.35
CA LEU A 187 3.36 -16.56 2.55
C LEU A 187 2.71 -17.09 3.83
N ALA A 188 2.62 -16.25 4.87
CA ALA A 188 1.87 -16.54 6.10
C ALA A 188 0.33 -16.53 5.89
N GLY A 189 -0.17 -16.25 4.69
CA GLY A 189 -1.62 -16.14 4.43
C GLY A 189 -2.27 -14.88 5.01
N LEU A 190 -1.48 -13.92 5.49
CA LEU A 190 -1.94 -12.69 6.14
C LEU A 190 -1.97 -11.48 5.18
N ALA A 191 -1.98 -11.73 3.87
CA ALA A 191 -2.05 -10.67 2.87
C ALA A 191 -3.39 -9.91 2.98
N PRO A 192 -3.39 -8.57 2.94
CA PRO A 192 -4.63 -7.80 3.04
C PRO A 192 -5.66 -8.20 1.97
N GLU A 193 -6.92 -8.32 2.36
CA GLU A 193 -8.03 -8.56 1.46
C GLU A 193 -8.44 -7.24 0.80
N ARG A 194 -8.59 -7.23 -0.54
CA ARG A 194 -9.01 -6.04 -1.27
C ARG A 194 -10.53 -5.93 -1.28
N GLU A 195 -11.03 -4.75 -0.94
CA GLU A 195 -12.42 -4.42 -1.24
C GLU A 195 -12.58 -4.13 -2.74
N PRO A 196 -13.73 -4.50 -3.34
CA PRO A 196 -13.94 -4.35 -4.77
C PRO A 196 -14.06 -2.88 -5.20
N ALA A 197 -14.50 -2.00 -4.31
CA ALA A 197 -14.71 -0.59 -4.59
C ALA A 197 -13.44 0.23 -4.32
N PRO A 198 -13.12 1.21 -5.19
CA PRO A 198 -12.02 2.14 -4.95
C PRO A 198 -12.39 3.15 -3.85
N CYS A 199 -11.37 3.76 -3.26
CA CYS A 199 -11.53 4.84 -2.30
C CYS A 199 -12.26 6.03 -2.92
N VAL A 200 -13.35 6.42 -2.28
CA VAL A 200 -14.18 7.56 -2.68
C VAL A 200 -13.43 8.90 -2.67
N HIS A 201 -12.38 9.05 -1.84
CA HIS A 201 -11.64 10.30 -1.71
C HIS A 201 -10.48 10.43 -2.69
N CYS A 202 -9.74 9.35 -2.96
CA CYS A 202 -8.51 9.40 -3.75
C CYS A 202 -8.45 8.37 -4.90
N GLY A 203 -9.48 7.56 -5.10
CA GLY A 203 -9.50 6.49 -6.11
C GLY A 203 -8.58 5.30 -5.81
N GLY A 204 -7.87 5.31 -4.67
CA GLY A 204 -6.91 4.27 -4.29
C GLY A 204 -7.57 2.95 -3.87
N THR A 205 -6.77 1.89 -3.76
CA THR A 205 -7.27 0.56 -3.32
C THR A 205 -7.67 0.60 -1.85
N ILE A 206 -8.83 0.03 -1.53
CA ILE A 206 -9.26 -0.21 -0.15
C ILE A 206 -8.92 -1.65 0.23
N VAL A 207 -8.37 -1.84 1.42
CA VAL A 207 -7.99 -3.16 1.95
C VAL A 207 -8.48 -3.35 3.37
N ARG A 208 -8.72 -4.60 3.77
CA ARG A 208 -8.85 -5.04 5.16
C ARG A 208 -7.63 -5.88 5.51
N ASP A 209 -7.01 -5.59 6.64
CA ASP A 209 -5.81 -6.28 7.09
C ASP A 209 -6.18 -7.54 7.87
N TRP A 210 -5.45 -8.64 7.63
CA TRP A 210 -5.42 -9.78 8.52
C TRP A 210 -4.47 -9.52 9.68
N THR A 211 -4.90 -9.82 10.90
CA THR A 211 -4.08 -9.90 12.11
C THR A 211 -4.01 -11.35 12.57
N THR A 212 -2.96 -11.69 13.31
CA THR A 212 -2.73 -13.06 13.82
C THR A 212 -3.73 -13.48 14.89
N TRP A 213 -4.28 -12.51 15.64
CA TRP A 213 -5.12 -12.76 16.82
C TRP A 213 -6.61 -12.47 16.61
N GLU A 214 -6.99 -11.57 15.70
CA GLU A 214 -8.41 -11.28 15.37
C GLU A 214 -8.86 -11.87 14.02
N GLY A 215 -7.92 -12.33 13.20
CA GLY A 215 -8.20 -12.68 11.81
C GLY A 215 -8.42 -11.44 10.94
N LEU A 216 -9.40 -11.48 10.05
CA LEU A 216 -9.66 -10.38 9.11
C LEU A 216 -10.33 -9.21 9.84
N SER A 217 -9.66 -8.06 9.87
CA SER A 217 -10.18 -6.85 10.49
C SER A 217 -11.47 -6.37 9.83
N ASP A 218 -12.44 -5.92 10.64
CA ASP A 218 -13.63 -5.20 10.15
C ASP A 218 -13.29 -3.78 9.66
N VAL A 219 -12.14 -3.24 10.06
CA VAL A 219 -11.68 -1.92 9.65
C VAL A 219 -11.08 -2.01 8.25
N ALA A 220 -11.72 -1.32 7.30
CA ALA A 220 -11.17 -1.11 5.97
C ALA A 220 -10.30 0.15 5.96
N ARG A 221 -9.21 0.17 5.19
CA ARG A 221 -8.39 1.36 4.98
C ARG A 221 -7.99 1.54 3.53
N CYS A 222 -7.86 2.79 3.09
CA CYS A 222 -7.31 3.10 1.79
C CYS A 222 -5.78 3.04 1.83
N THR A 223 -5.15 2.38 0.86
CA THR A 223 -3.68 2.35 0.73
C THR A 223 -3.09 3.63 0.16
N GLY A 224 -3.92 4.52 -0.43
CA GLY A 224 -3.50 5.80 -1.00
C GLY A 224 -3.54 6.94 0.01
N CYS A 225 -4.75 7.30 0.47
CA CYS A 225 -4.94 8.44 1.38
C CYS A 225 -4.97 8.08 2.87
N GLY A 226 -4.97 6.78 3.22
CA GLY A 226 -4.99 6.34 4.61
C GLY A 226 -6.34 6.45 5.34
N THR A 227 -7.39 6.96 4.69
CA THR A 227 -8.74 6.98 5.28
C THR A 227 -9.16 5.58 5.72
N THR A 228 -9.74 5.49 6.91
CA THR A 228 -10.21 4.24 7.51
C THR A 228 -11.72 4.25 7.73
N TRP A 229 -12.37 3.11 7.50
CA TRP A 229 -13.79 2.87 7.76
C TRP A 229 -13.90 1.75 8.79
N GLY A 230 -14.46 2.06 9.97
CA GLY A 230 -14.53 1.13 11.11
C GLY A 230 -15.35 -0.14 10.89
N SER A 231 -16.09 -0.26 9.78
CA SER A 231 -16.79 -1.49 9.39
C SER A 231 -17.10 -1.50 7.90
N ARG A 232 -17.39 -2.68 7.34
CA ARG A 232 -17.90 -2.81 5.97
C ARG A 232 -19.21 -2.06 5.75
N VAL A 233 -20.07 -2.00 6.77
CA VAL A 233 -21.33 -1.25 6.71
C VAL A 233 -21.06 0.25 6.60
N HIS A 234 -20.10 0.77 7.38
CA HIS A 234 -19.68 2.16 7.29
C HIS A 234 -19.10 2.50 5.91
N LEU A 235 -18.25 1.62 5.35
CA LEU A 235 -17.73 1.77 4.00
C LEU A 235 -18.87 1.82 2.96
N ALA A 236 -19.76 0.84 2.97
CA ALA A 236 -20.88 0.75 2.02
C ALA A 236 -21.85 1.95 2.13
N LEU A 237 -22.10 2.45 3.35
CA LEU A 237 -22.87 3.68 3.55
C LEU A 237 -22.15 4.88 2.94
N THR A 238 -20.84 5.02 3.18
CA THR A 238 -20.03 6.12 2.63
C THR A 238 -20.04 6.11 1.11
N GLU A 239 -19.84 4.94 0.49
CA GLU A 239 -19.93 4.76 -0.96
C GLU A 239 -21.30 5.16 -1.50
N ARG A 240 -22.37 4.71 -0.84
CA ARG A 240 -23.74 5.05 -1.22
C ARG A 240 -24.02 6.54 -1.12
N TRP A 241 -23.52 7.21 -0.07
CA TRP A 241 -23.64 8.65 0.10
C TRP A 241 -22.94 9.40 -1.03
N HIS A 242 -21.70 9.04 -1.35
CA HIS A 242 -20.98 9.66 -2.47
C HIS A 242 -21.65 9.42 -3.81
N VAL A 243 -22.07 8.19 -4.10
CA VAL A 243 -22.79 7.86 -5.35
C VAL A 243 -24.07 8.70 -5.49
N ARG A 244 -24.78 8.96 -4.39
CA ARG A 244 -25.98 9.82 -4.38
C ARG A 244 -25.66 11.31 -4.50
N ALA A 245 -24.51 11.75 -3.98
CA ALA A 245 -24.08 13.15 -4.05
C ALA A 245 -23.48 13.51 -5.43
N LEU A 246 -23.03 12.52 -6.22
CA LEU A 246 -22.41 12.71 -7.54
C LEU A 246 -23.17 13.69 -8.46
N PRO A 247 -24.51 13.63 -8.62
CA PRO A 247 -25.22 14.56 -9.50
C PRO A 247 -25.10 16.03 -9.08
N ALA A 248 -24.90 16.31 -7.80
CA ALA A 248 -24.72 17.65 -7.26
C ALA A 248 -23.25 18.09 -7.26
N GLU A 249 -22.32 17.19 -6.92
CA GLU A 249 -20.90 17.50 -6.81
C GLU A 249 -20.16 17.50 -8.15
N ARG A 250 -20.57 16.62 -9.08
CA ARG A 250 -19.94 16.43 -10.40
C ARG A 250 -21.01 16.26 -11.49
N PRO A 251 -21.80 17.32 -11.76
CA PRO A 251 -22.88 17.28 -12.74
C PRO A 251 -22.40 16.94 -14.17
N ASP A 252 -21.16 17.30 -14.49
CA ASP A 252 -20.50 17.09 -15.79
C ASP A 252 -19.90 15.68 -15.96
N ALA A 253 -19.93 14.84 -14.92
CA ALA A 253 -19.36 13.50 -14.98
C ALA A 253 -20.04 12.65 -16.08
N LEU A 254 -19.22 11.96 -16.88
CA LEU A 254 -19.70 11.04 -17.90
C LEU A 254 -20.01 9.67 -17.29
N VAL A 255 -21.26 9.25 -17.42
CA VAL A 255 -21.75 7.97 -16.88
C VAL A 255 -22.34 7.08 -17.96
N THR A 256 -22.10 5.79 -17.86
CA THR A 256 -22.79 4.77 -18.65
C THR A 256 -24.19 4.52 -18.10
N ALA A 257 -25.06 3.89 -18.90
CA ALA A 257 -26.39 3.48 -18.47
C ALA A 257 -26.37 2.56 -17.23
N GLU A 258 -25.33 1.73 -17.08
CA GLU A 258 -25.13 0.85 -15.92
C GLU A 258 -24.81 1.66 -14.65
N GLN A 259 -23.89 2.62 -14.77
CA GLN A 259 -23.52 3.52 -13.66
C GLN A 259 -24.69 4.43 -13.26
N ALA A 260 -25.46 4.95 -14.21
CA ALA A 260 -26.67 5.73 -13.92
C ALA A 260 -27.68 4.93 -13.09
N ARG A 261 -27.84 3.62 -13.34
CA ARG A 261 -28.71 2.75 -12.54
C ARG A 261 -28.17 2.48 -11.14
N ALA A 262 -26.85 2.52 -10.95
CA ALA A 262 -26.26 2.46 -9.62
C ALA A 262 -26.58 3.72 -8.79
N ILE A 263 -26.59 4.89 -9.44
CA ILE A 263 -26.95 6.18 -8.82
C ILE A 263 -28.45 6.25 -8.51
N TRP A 264 -29.30 5.81 -9.45
CA TRP A 264 -30.76 5.76 -9.30
C TRP A 264 -31.29 4.32 -9.42
N PRO A 265 -31.33 3.55 -8.30
CA PRO A 265 -31.77 2.15 -8.33
C PRO A 265 -33.20 1.94 -8.86
N ASN A 266 -34.07 2.96 -8.74
CA ASN A 266 -35.45 2.91 -9.22
C ASN A 266 -35.56 3.12 -10.75
N LEU A 267 -34.47 3.47 -11.43
CA LEU A 267 -34.44 3.64 -12.87
C LEU A 267 -34.55 2.28 -13.56
N LYS A 268 -35.70 2.02 -14.20
CA LYS A 268 -35.94 0.75 -14.92
C LYS A 268 -34.94 0.57 -16.06
N ARG A 269 -34.56 -0.68 -16.33
CA ARG A 269 -33.54 -1.04 -17.33
C ARG A 269 -33.78 -0.43 -18.72
N ASN A 270 -35.04 -0.32 -19.15
CA ASN A 270 -35.37 0.17 -20.49
C ASN A 270 -35.65 1.69 -20.55
N THR A 271 -35.68 2.40 -19.41
CA THR A 271 -36.02 3.83 -19.38
C THR A 271 -34.97 4.68 -20.11
N LEU A 272 -33.68 4.41 -19.87
CA LEU A 272 -32.58 5.07 -20.58
C LEU A 272 -32.66 4.85 -22.11
N ASN A 273 -32.90 3.61 -22.54
CA ASN A 273 -33.06 3.29 -23.96
C ASN A 273 -34.25 4.03 -24.60
N GLN A 274 -35.35 4.19 -23.86
CA GLN A 274 -36.51 4.96 -24.31
C GLN A 274 -36.22 6.46 -24.41
N TRP A 275 -35.43 7.01 -23.49
CA TRP A 275 -35.01 8.41 -23.58
C TRP A 275 -34.08 8.63 -24.78
N ILE A 276 -33.17 7.71 -25.04
CA ILE A 276 -32.30 7.74 -26.23
C ILE A 276 -33.13 7.65 -27.51
N SER A 277 -34.05 6.68 -27.61
CA SER A 277 -34.86 6.50 -28.83
C SER A 277 -35.78 7.69 -29.12
N ARG A 278 -36.24 8.38 -28.07
CA ARG A 278 -37.05 9.61 -28.17
C ARG A 278 -36.22 10.88 -28.33
N ARG A 279 -34.90 10.78 -28.49
CA ARG A 279 -33.96 11.93 -28.57
C ARG A 279 -34.07 12.89 -27.38
N LEU A 280 -34.36 12.34 -26.20
CA LEU A 280 -34.42 13.08 -24.94
C LEU A 280 -33.08 13.08 -24.19
N LEU A 281 -32.19 12.16 -24.56
CA LEU A 281 -30.86 12.02 -24.01
C LEU A 281 -29.93 11.66 -25.17
N GLU A 282 -28.88 12.43 -25.38
CA GLU A 282 -27.90 12.18 -26.43
C GLU A 282 -26.57 11.72 -25.82
N PRO A 283 -25.95 10.64 -26.34
CA PRO A 283 -24.65 10.21 -25.87
C PRO A 283 -23.59 11.22 -26.30
N VAL A 284 -22.75 11.63 -25.35
CA VAL A 284 -21.63 12.56 -25.62
C VAL A 284 -20.46 11.82 -26.25
N ASP A 285 -20.20 10.60 -25.78
CA ASP A 285 -19.09 9.76 -26.26
C ASP A 285 -19.39 8.27 -25.98
N ARG A 286 -18.43 7.40 -26.29
CA ARG A 286 -18.42 5.98 -25.95
C ARG A 286 -17.21 5.62 -25.08
N ASP A 287 -17.36 4.61 -24.23
CA ASP A 287 -16.24 4.06 -23.49
C ASP A 287 -15.34 3.16 -24.36
N GLU A 288 -14.22 2.70 -23.80
CA GLU A 288 -13.29 1.77 -24.44
C GLU A 288 -13.95 0.44 -24.87
N ARG A 289 -15.13 0.13 -24.34
CA ARG A 289 -15.95 -1.05 -24.68
C ARG A 289 -17.09 -0.70 -25.65
N GLY A 290 -17.08 0.51 -26.21
CA GLY A 290 -18.07 1.01 -27.16
C GLY A 290 -19.43 1.37 -26.55
N ARG A 291 -19.57 1.41 -25.23
CA ARG A 291 -20.82 1.72 -24.52
C ARG A 291 -21.05 3.24 -24.48
N PRO A 292 -22.27 3.73 -24.77
CA PRO A 292 -22.54 5.17 -24.74
C PRO A 292 -22.41 5.75 -23.33
N ARG A 293 -21.85 6.95 -23.25
CA ARG A 293 -21.70 7.77 -22.04
C ARG A 293 -22.57 9.03 -22.15
N PHE A 294 -23.12 9.44 -21.02
CA PHE A 294 -24.03 10.58 -20.90
C PHE A 294 -23.55 11.51 -19.80
N ILE A 295 -23.83 12.80 -19.94
CA ILE A 295 -23.59 13.77 -18.85
C ILE A 295 -24.54 13.45 -17.70
N LEU A 296 -24.00 13.35 -16.49
CA LEU A 296 -24.77 12.96 -15.30
C LEU A 296 -25.92 13.93 -15.00
N ALA A 297 -25.72 15.23 -15.20
CA ALA A 297 -26.73 16.26 -15.01
C ALA A 297 -27.96 16.06 -15.92
N ASP A 298 -27.74 15.69 -17.19
CA ASP A 298 -28.83 15.44 -18.13
C ASP A 298 -29.67 14.24 -17.69
N VAL A 299 -29.00 13.18 -17.22
CA VAL A 299 -29.68 12.02 -16.65
C VAL A 299 -30.45 12.41 -15.38
N ALA A 300 -29.84 13.19 -14.49
CA ALA A 300 -30.47 13.67 -13.25
C ALA A 300 -31.73 14.51 -13.51
N ALA A 301 -31.67 15.44 -14.48
CA ALA A 301 -32.80 16.26 -14.88
C ALA A 301 -33.98 15.41 -15.39
N ARG A 302 -33.70 14.36 -16.18
CA ARG A 302 -34.72 13.43 -16.68
C ARG A 302 -35.33 12.56 -15.60
N VAL A 303 -34.52 12.10 -14.64
CA VAL A 303 -35.02 11.37 -13.47
C VAL A 303 -35.96 12.26 -12.66
N GLY A 304 -35.56 13.51 -12.38
CA GLY A 304 -36.40 14.49 -11.68
C GLY A 304 -37.73 14.73 -12.40
N ALA A 305 -37.70 14.92 -13.71
CA ALA A 305 -38.89 15.13 -14.53
C ALA A 305 -39.81 13.89 -14.68
N SER A 306 -39.33 12.69 -14.34
CA SER A 306 -40.13 11.45 -14.41
C SER A 306 -40.75 11.05 -13.07
N VAL A 307 -40.36 11.70 -11.99
CA VAL A 307 -40.84 11.45 -10.61
C VAL A 307 -41.81 12.55 -10.16
N ALA A 308 -41.78 13.73 -10.79
CA ALA A 308 -42.81 14.77 -10.69
C ALA A 308 -44.04 14.41 -11.54
#